data_AF-C5MCM0-F1
#
_entry.id   AF-C5MCM0-F1
#
_cell.length_a   1.000
_cell.length_b   1.000
_cell.length_c   1.000
_cell.angle_alpha   90.00
_cell.angle_beta   90.00
_cell.angle_gamma   90.00
#
_symmetry.space_group_name_H-M   'P 1'
#
loop_
_entity.id
_entity.type
_entity.pdbx_description
1 polymer ?
#
loop_
_entity_poly.entity_id
_entity_poly.type
_entity_poly.pdbx_seq_one_letter_code
_entity_poly.pdbx_strand_id
1 'polypeptide(L)'
;MPNQQERRSSVRRKLNAMDSEFQGKNVLLVDDSIVRGTTSKEIVAMAKEAGAKKVYFASCAPPIRFNHIYGIDLADTKALVGFNRTEEEIAQVIGADKVIYQDLSDLEECCKSDLIKNFEVGVFTGKYTTGVEDNYLQELEKIRAQNQRLQQNKLRGLSVDACIDSSDVIDVKAEVDISIYNRGDYAE
;
A
#
# COMPACT_ATOMS: atom_id res chain seq x y z
N MET A 1 12.65 7.23 32.18
CA MET A 1 11.81 7.15 30.97
C MET A 1 12.75 7.12 29.77
N PRO A 2 12.77 6.04 28.95
CA PRO A 2 13.73 5.93 27.86
C PRO A 2 13.56 7.07 26.86
N ASN A 3 14.72 7.57 26.42
CA ASN A 3 14.99 8.81 25.72
C ASN A 3 14.09 9.06 24.50
N GLN A 4 13.37 10.19 24.48
CA GLN A 4 12.44 10.61 23.42
C GLN A 4 13.13 10.88 22.06
N GLN A 5 14.47 10.84 22.02
CA GLN A 5 15.29 11.11 20.82
C GLN A 5 15.50 9.87 19.91
N GLU A 6 15.21 8.65 20.36
CA GLU A 6 15.43 7.41 19.58
C GLU A 6 14.17 6.89 18.84
N ARG A 7 13.34 7.80 18.32
CA ARG A 7 12.40 7.46 17.25
C ARG A 7 12.67 8.30 16.02
N ARG A 8 13.85 8.14 15.42
CA ARG A 8 14.03 8.51 14.01
C ARG A 8 13.13 7.59 13.19
N SER A 9 12.28 8.17 12.34
CA SER A 9 11.41 7.38 11.45
C SER A 9 12.27 6.44 10.61
N SER A 10 11.75 5.25 10.30
CA SER A 10 12.48 4.24 9.51
C SER A 10 12.95 4.79 8.16
N VAL A 11 12.26 5.81 7.63
CA VAL A 11 12.61 6.54 6.42
C VAL A 11 13.89 7.36 6.61
N ARG A 12 14.02 8.13 7.69
CA ARG A 12 15.26 8.90 8.00
C ARG A 12 16.48 8.03 8.29
N ARG A 13 16.28 6.73 8.54
CA ARG A 13 17.38 5.77 8.62
C ARG A 13 17.86 5.32 7.23
N LYS A 14 16.96 5.31 6.24
CA LYS A 14 17.23 4.86 4.87
C LYS A 14 17.64 5.99 3.93
N LEU A 15 17.08 7.19 4.16
CA LEU A 15 17.24 8.34 3.28
C LEU A 15 17.75 9.53 4.10
N ASN A 16 18.60 10.33 3.46
CA ASN A 16 19.07 11.61 3.98
C ASN A 16 18.87 12.68 2.89
N ALA A 17 18.23 13.80 3.25
CA ALA A 17 18.07 14.92 2.33
C ALA A 17 19.36 15.74 2.29
N MET A 18 19.75 16.20 1.10
CA MET A 18 20.87 17.12 0.93
C MET A 18 20.33 18.55 0.89
N ASP A 19 20.51 19.31 1.97
CA ASP A 19 19.89 20.64 2.14
C ASP A 19 20.13 21.59 0.94
N SER A 20 21.33 21.55 0.34
CA SER A 20 21.67 22.33 -0.85
C SER A 20 20.76 22.09 -2.05
N GLU A 21 20.18 20.89 -2.16
CA GLU A 21 19.31 20.54 -3.27
C GLU A 21 17.87 21.03 -3.10
N PHE A 22 17.43 21.29 -1.87
CA PHE A 22 16.07 21.67 -1.54
C PHE A 22 15.91 23.15 -1.19
N GLN A 23 16.92 23.75 -0.55
CA GLN A 23 16.84 25.11 0.03
C GLN A 23 16.34 26.15 -0.98
N GLY A 24 15.17 26.73 -0.71
CA GLY A 24 14.60 27.83 -1.49
C GLY A 24 14.03 27.43 -2.86
N LYS A 25 13.97 26.14 -3.20
CA LYS A 25 13.48 25.64 -4.49
C LYS A 25 12.04 25.10 -4.40
N ASN A 26 11.37 25.10 -5.55
CA ASN A 26 10.16 24.30 -5.74
C ASN A 26 10.60 22.95 -6.30
N VAL A 27 10.28 21.85 -5.61
CA VAL A 27 10.78 20.51 -5.97
C VAL A 27 9.64 19.60 -6.37
N LEU A 28 9.91 18.73 -7.35
CA LEU A 28 9.07 17.61 -7.72
C LEU A 28 9.78 16.32 -7.31
N LEU A 29 9.20 15.63 -6.34
CA LEU A 29 9.65 14.29 -5.93
C LEU A 29 8.95 13.27 -6.81
N VAL A 30 9.67 12.25 -7.27
CA VAL A 30 9.12 11.16 -8.08
C VAL A 30 9.39 9.85 -7.37
N ASP A 31 8.36 9.04 -7.17
CA ASP A 31 8.44 7.72 -6.55
C ASP A 31 7.67 6.71 -7.39
N ASP A 32 7.94 5.43 -7.18
CA ASP A 32 7.30 4.36 -7.95
C ASP A 32 5.78 4.34 -7.76
N SER A 33 5.33 4.48 -6.52
CA SER A 33 3.96 4.28 -6.10
C SER A 33 3.69 4.89 -4.73
N ILE A 34 2.41 5.15 -4.44
CA ILE A 34 1.97 5.57 -3.10
C ILE A 34 0.95 4.57 -2.57
N VAL A 35 1.39 3.70 -1.64
CA VAL A 35 0.54 2.66 -1.04
C VAL A 35 -0.16 3.15 0.23
N ARG A 36 0.57 3.22 1.36
CA ARG A 36 0.02 3.69 2.66
C ARG A 36 0.23 5.19 2.89
N GLY A 37 1.03 5.85 2.05
CA GLY A 37 1.37 7.27 2.16
C GLY A 37 2.30 7.64 3.33
N THR A 38 2.56 6.75 4.29
CA THR A 38 3.42 7.06 5.46
C THR A 38 4.85 7.37 5.07
N THR A 39 5.41 6.64 4.10
CA THR A 39 6.78 6.88 3.61
C THR A 39 6.84 8.19 2.83
N SER A 40 5.93 8.39 1.88
CA SER A 40 5.84 9.63 1.09
C SER A 40 5.66 10.85 1.99
N LYS A 41 4.85 10.76 3.06
CA LYS A 41 4.69 11.82 4.06
C LYS A 41 6.00 12.20 4.75
N GLU A 42 6.78 11.22 5.17
CA GLU A 42 8.09 11.45 5.78
C GLU A 42 9.09 12.06 4.78
N ILE A 43 9.09 11.61 3.52
CA ILE A 43 9.95 12.18 2.46
C ILE A 43 9.57 13.64 2.20
N VAL A 44 8.28 13.95 2.07
CA VAL A 44 7.80 15.33 1.88
C VAL A 44 8.18 16.21 3.08
N ALA A 45 8.04 15.69 4.30
CA ALA A 45 8.46 16.40 5.51
C ALA A 45 9.96 16.70 5.49
N MET A 46 10.80 15.71 5.15
CA MET A 46 12.25 15.90 5.01
C MET A 46 12.61 16.96 3.97
N ALA A 47 11.94 16.97 2.81
CA ALA A 47 12.17 17.98 1.78
C ALA A 47 11.81 19.40 2.27
N LYS A 48 10.71 19.55 3.02
CA LYS A 48 10.33 20.84 3.62
C LYS A 48 11.29 21.28 4.72
N GLU A 49 11.73 20.35 5.57
CA GLU A 49 12.74 20.60 6.61
C GLU A 49 14.07 21.04 6.01
N ALA A 50 14.45 20.49 4.85
CA ALA A 50 15.61 20.89 4.06
C ALA A 50 15.41 22.24 3.31
N GLY A 51 14.29 22.93 3.53
CA GLY A 51 14.05 24.28 3.07
C GLY A 51 13.36 24.43 1.71
N ALA A 52 12.72 23.37 1.18
CA ALA A 52 11.91 23.49 -0.03
C ALA A 52 10.74 24.47 0.16
N LYS A 53 10.53 25.35 -0.83
CA LYS A 53 9.40 26.32 -0.86
C LYS A 53 8.07 25.65 -1.15
N LYS A 54 8.07 24.75 -2.14
CA LYS A 54 6.93 23.95 -2.59
C LYS A 54 7.40 22.54 -2.85
N VAL A 55 6.61 21.56 -2.44
CA VAL A 55 6.91 20.14 -2.65
C VAL A 55 5.75 19.50 -3.40
N TYR A 56 6.00 19.15 -4.64
CA TYR A 56 5.12 18.36 -5.48
C TYR A 56 5.57 16.90 -5.45
N PHE A 57 4.63 15.99 -5.64
CA PHE A 57 4.93 14.56 -5.67
C PHE A 57 4.31 13.92 -6.91
N ALA A 58 5.06 13.12 -7.64
CA ALA A 58 4.59 12.32 -8.76
C ALA A 58 4.75 10.83 -8.45
N SER A 59 3.69 10.07 -8.68
CA SER A 59 3.68 8.61 -8.62
C SER A 59 3.73 8.05 -10.03
N CYS A 60 4.69 7.16 -10.30
CA CYS A 60 4.80 6.47 -11.60
C CYS A 60 3.72 5.40 -11.80
N ALA A 61 3.00 5.02 -10.74
CA ALA A 61 1.81 4.19 -10.81
C ALA A 61 0.54 5.03 -10.63
N PRO A 62 -0.62 4.59 -11.17
CA PRO A 62 -1.93 5.13 -10.80
C PRO A 62 -2.22 4.96 -9.30
N PRO A 63 -3.24 5.66 -8.76
CA PRO A 63 -3.60 5.52 -7.35
C PRO A 63 -4.02 4.08 -7.04
N ILE A 64 -3.35 3.48 -6.06
CA ILE A 64 -3.70 2.13 -5.57
C ILE A 64 -4.90 2.26 -4.63
N ARG A 65 -6.04 1.70 -5.05
CA ARG A 65 -7.34 1.90 -4.39
C ARG A 65 -7.93 0.60 -3.84
N PHE A 66 -7.45 -0.55 -4.29
CA PHE A 66 -7.96 -1.87 -3.94
C PHE A 66 -6.84 -2.82 -3.52
N ASN A 67 -7.21 -3.90 -2.83
CA ASN A 67 -6.27 -4.95 -2.45
C ASN A 67 -5.75 -5.71 -3.67
N HIS A 68 -4.59 -6.35 -3.52
CA HIS A 68 -4.13 -7.32 -4.49
C HIS A 68 -4.49 -8.73 -4.02
N ILE A 69 -5.03 -9.56 -4.94
CA ILE A 69 -5.54 -10.91 -4.62
C ILE A 69 -4.74 -12.04 -5.28
N TYR A 70 -3.74 -11.72 -6.10
CA TYR A 70 -2.89 -12.71 -6.80
C TYR A 70 -1.49 -12.85 -6.19
N GLY A 71 -1.36 -12.64 -4.87
CA GLY A 71 -0.12 -12.97 -4.13
C GLY A 71 0.84 -11.83 -3.80
N ILE A 72 0.65 -10.62 -4.33
CA ILE A 72 1.37 -9.43 -3.85
C ILE A 72 0.76 -8.95 -2.53
N ASP A 73 1.58 -8.83 -1.49
CA ASP A 73 1.16 -8.34 -0.18
C ASP A 73 1.04 -6.81 -0.19
N LEU A 74 -0.18 -6.32 -0.46
CA LEU A 74 -0.56 -4.93 -0.25
C LEU A 74 -1.21 -4.76 1.13
N ALA A 75 -1.08 -3.53 1.65
CA ALA A 75 -1.78 -3.11 2.86
C ALA A 75 -3.29 -3.37 2.77
N ASP A 76 -3.96 -3.48 3.91
CA ASP A 76 -5.43 -3.52 3.94
C ASP A 76 -6.02 -2.32 3.20
N THR A 77 -7.17 -2.52 2.55
CA THR A 77 -7.84 -1.50 1.75
C THR A 77 -7.95 -0.17 2.50
N LYS A 78 -8.36 -0.21 3.78
CA LYS A 78 -8.53 0.98 4.62
C LYS A 78 -7.22 1.68 4.98
N ALA A 79 -6.10 0.96 4.90
CA ALA A 79 -4.75 1.48 5.12
C ALA A 79 -4.12 2.05 3.83
N LEU A 80 -4.73 1.84 2.67
CA LEU A 80 -4.31 2.49 1.43
C LEU A 80 -4.66 3.98 1.49
N VAL A 81 -3.71 4.82 1.10
CA VAL A 81 -3.95 6.27 1.09
C VAL A 81 -4.95 6.64 0.00
N GLY A 82 -4.95 5.91 -1.12
CA GLY A 82 -5.87 6.11 -2.23
C GLY A 82 -7.30 5.62 -1.99
N PHE A 83 -7.54 4.83 -0.94
CA PHE A 83 -8.88 4.31 -0.68
C PHE A 83 -9.86 5.42 -0.32
N ASN A 84 -10.91 5.58 -1.13
CA ASN A 84 -11.91 6.64 -1.03
C ASN A 84 -11.32 8.07 -0.99
N ARG A 85 -10.10 8.20 -1.54
CA ARG A 85 -9.22 9.36 -1.74
C ARG A 85 -9.38 10.13 -3.04
N THR A 86 -9.64 11.43 -3.11
CA THR A 86 -9.19 12.20 -4.30
C THR A 86 -7.68 12.47 -4.22
N GLU A 87 -7.06 12.81 -5.35
CA GLU A 87 -5.64 13.12 -5.44
C GLU A 87 -5.27 14.35 -4.60
N GLU A 88 -6.16 15.33 -4.48
CA GLU A 88 -6.02 16.49 -3.58
C GLU A 88 -6.04 16.07 -2.11
N GLU A 89 -6.97 15.17 -1.74
CA GLU A 89 -7.05 14.64 -0.38
C GLU A 89 -5.80 13.82 -0.05
N ILE A 90 -5.27 13.05 -1.00
CA ILE A 90 -4.00 12.33 -0.83
C ILE A 90 -2.84 13.31 -0.64
N ALA A 91 -2.77 14.39 -1.43
CA ALA A 91 -1.76 15.44 -1.29
C ALA A 91 -1.78 16.05 0.11
N GLN A 92 -2.96 16.33 0.65
CA GLN A 92 -3.12 16.82 2.02
C GLN A 92 -2.63 15.80 3.06
N VAL A 93 -2.98 14.51 2.90
CA VAL A 93 -2.58 13.44 3.83
C VAL A 93 -1.06 13.31 3.91
N ILE A 94 -0.35 13.37 2.77
CA ILE A 94 1.11 13.27 2.72
C ILE A 94 1.80 14.63 2.94
N GLY A 95 1.05 15.74 2.96
CA GLY A 95 1.56 17.09 3.16
C GLY A 95 2.22 17.70 1.93
N ALA A 96 1.99 17.19 0.73
CA ALA A 96 2.48 17.77 -0.52
C ALA A 96 1.59 18.95 -0.96
N ASP A 97 2.14 19.87 -1.75
CA ASP A 97 1.37 20.96 -2.37
C ASP A 97 0.47 20.46 -3.50
N LYS A 98 0.90 19.42 -4.22
CA LYS A 98 0.10 18.67 -5.20
C LYS A 98 0.68 17.28 -5.38
N VAL A 99 -0.20 16.30 -5.67
CA VAL A 99 0.20 14.98 -6.13
C VAL A 99 -0.27 14.78 -7.56
N ILE A 100 0.57 14.15 -8.37
CA ILE A 100 0.30 13.77 -9.75
C ILE A 100 0.47 12.26 -9.83
N TYR A 101 -0.47 11.56 -10.47
CA TYR A 101 -0.38 10.13 -10.72
C TYR A 101 -0.27 9.87 -12.21
N GLN A 102 0.42 8.80 -12.56
CA GLN A 102 0.37 8.24 -13.91
C GLN A 102 -1.07 7.79 -14.21
N ASP A 103 -1.55 8.10 -15.41
CA ASP A 103 -2.83 7.58 -15.89
C ASP A 103 -2.75 6.08 -16.17
N LEU A 104 -3.81 5.34 -15.86
CA LEU A 104 -3.83 3.89 -16.06
C LEU A 104 -3.67 3.51 -17.53
N SER A 105 -4.32 4.24 -18.44
CA SER A 105 -4.19 4.04 -19.89
C SER A 105 -2.75 4.17 -20.36
N ASP A 106 -2.05 5.17 -19.84
CA ASP A 106 -0.67 5.46 -20.23
C ASP A 106 0.28 4.42 -19.66
N LEU A 107 0.04 3.93 -18.44
CA LEU A 107 0.81 2.82 -17.87
C LEU A 107 0.64 1.55 -18.71
N GLU A 108 -0.60 1.21 -19.07
CA GLU A 108 -0.87 0.06 -19.94
C GLU A 108 -0.19 0.22 -21.31
N GLU A 109 -0.26 1.42 -21.91
CA GLU A 109 0.39 1.71 -23.18
C GLU A 109 1.91 1.58 -23.10
N CYS A 110 2.54 2.09 -22.03
CA CYS A 110 3.98 1.98 -21.81
C CYS A 110 4.47 0.52 -21.67
N CYS A 111 3.62 -0.36 -21.14
CA CYS A 111 3.98 -1.76 -20.91
C CYS A 111 3.59 -2.70 -22.07
N LYS A 112 2.75 -2.27 -23.00
CA LYS A 112 2.28 -3.10 -24.12
C LYS A 112 3.43 -3.57 -25.00
N SER A 113 3.29 -4.79 -25.54
CA SER A 113 4.20 -5.36 -26.52
C SER A 113 3.43 -6.16 -27.57
N ASP A 114 4.14 -6.78 -28.52
CA ASP A 114 3.52 -7.68 -29.48
C ASP A 114 2.88 -8.90 -28.82
N LEU A 115 3.48 -9.37 -27.71
CA LEU A 115 3.03 -10.56 -26.98
C LEU A 115 2.00 -10.24 -25.89
N ILE A 116 2.08 -9.05 -25.27
CA ILE A 116 1.24 -8.68 -24.13
C ILE A 116 0.31 -7.53 -24.51
N LYS A 117 -0.99 -7.80 -24.54
CA LYS A 117 -2.04 -6.83 -24.93
C LYS A 117 -2.84 -6.28 -23.77
N ASN A 118 -3.03 -7.07 -22.71
CA ASN A 118 -3.83 -6.72 -21.54
C ASN A 118 -3.06 -7.03 -20.26
N PHE A 119 -3.39 -6.31 -19.18
CA PHE A 119 -2.75 -6.44 -17.88
C PHE A 119 -3.79 -6.68 -16.79
N GLU A 120 -3.34 -7.25 -15.67
CA GLU A 120 -4.11 -7.28 -14.43
C GLU A 120 -4.01 -5.89 -13.79
N VAL A 121 -5.16 -5.26 -13.54
CA VAL A 121 -5.27 -3.85 -13.08
C VAL A 121 -6.26 -3.70 -11.93
N GLY A 122 -6.59 -4.79 -11.24
CA GLY A 122 -7.58 -4.85 -10.16
C GLY A 122 -7.24 -3.94 -9.00
N VAL A 123 -5.95 -3.76 -8.68
CA VAL A 123 -5.51 -2.85 -7.61
C VAL A 123 -5.86 -1.36 -7.87
N PHE A 124 -6.02 -0.97 -9.12
CA PHE A 124 -6.38 0.39 -9.53
C PHE A 124 -7.88 0.55 -9.73
N THR A 125 -8.53 -0.47 -10.29
CA THR A 125 -9.91 -0.39 -10.81
C THR A 125 -10.96 -1.16 -9.99
N GLY A 126 -10.52 -2.10 -9.17
CA GLY A 126 -11.38 -3.06 -8.48
C GLY A 126 -11.91 -4.18 -9.39
N LYS A 127 -11.48 -4.21 -10.67
CA LYS A 127 -11.87 -5.23 -11.65
C LYS A 127 -10.73 -6.22 -11.82
N TYR A 128 -10.91 -7.42 -11.26
CA TYR A 128 -9.92 -8.48 -11.29
C TYR A 128 -10.19 -9.43 -12.44
N THR A 129 -9.14 -9.88 -13.14
CA THR A 129 -9.26 -10.68 -14.37
C THR A 129 -10.00 -12.00 -14.17
N THR A 130 -9.85 -12.64 -13.00
CA THR A 130 -10.57 -13.87 -12.66
C THR A 130 -11.99 -13.64 -12.15
N GLY A 131 -12.43 -12.38 -12.04
CA GLY A 131 -13.58 -12.03 -11.23
C GLY A 131 -13.31 -12.23 -9.74
N VAL A 132 -14.30 -11.87 -8.93
CA VAL A 132 -14.27 -12.00 -7.48
C VAL A 132 -15.62 -12.53 -7.03
N GLU A 133 -15.62 -13.64 -6.29
CA GLU A 133 -16.85 -14.18 -5.70
C GLU A 133 -17.44 -13.23 -4.66
N ASP A 134 -18.76 -13.30 -4.49
CA ASP A 134 -19.46 -12.51 -3.50
C ASP A 134 -18.84 -12.72 -2.10
N ASN A 135 -18.62 -11.61 -1.39
CA ASN A 135 -18.01 -11.56 -0.07
C ASN A 135 -16.53 -11.98 0.05
N TYR A 136 -15.86 -12.45 -1.01
CA TYR A 136 -14.45 -12.88 -0.93
C TYR A 136 -13.53 -11.79 -0.33
N LEU A 137 -13.62 -10.56 -0.85
CA LEU A 137 -12.81 -9.45 -0.34
C LEU A 137 -13.14 -9.09 1.12
N GLN A 138 -14.41 -9.24 1.53
CA GLN A 138 -14.82 -8.97 2.90
C GLN A 138 -14.27 -10.01 3.87
N GLU A 139 -14.32 -11.29 3.50
CA GLU A 139 -13.73 -12.37 4.29
C GLU A 139 -12.20 -12.24 4.36
N LEU A 140 -11.55 -11.89 3.25
CA LEU A 140 -10.11 -11.61 3.21
C LEU A 140 -9.73 -10.46 4.15
N GLU A 141 -10.51 -9.38 4.19
CA GLU A 141 -10.32 -8.28 5.13
C GLU A 141 -10.50 -8.71 6.61
N LYS A 142 -11.51 -9.55 6.90
CA LYS A 142 -11.73 -10.09 8.25
C LYS A 142 -10.54 -10.92 8.71
N ILE A 143 -10.07 -11.84 7.87
CA ILE A 143 -8.93 -12.71 8.14
C ILE A 143 -7.66 -11.88 8.38
N ARG A 144 -7.39 -10.87 7.53
CA ARG A 144 -6.24 -9.96 7.71
C ARG A 144 -6.31 -9.19 9.03
N ALA A 145 -7.49 -8.67 9.38
CA ALA A 145 -7.68 -7.96 10.65
C ALA A 145 -7.50 -8.88 11.87
N GLN A 146 -7.97 -10.12 11.81
CA GLN A 146 -7.80 -11.12 12.86
C GLN A 146 -6.31 -11.47 13.03
N ASN A 147 -5.59 -11.73 11.93
CA ASN A 147 -4.16 -12.01 11.94
C ASN A 147 -3.33 -10.86 12.54
N GLN A 148 -3.68 -9.61 12.22
CA GLN A 148 -3.03 -8.44 12.85
C GLN A 148 -3.27 -8.37 14.35
N ARG A 149 -4.49 -8.66 14.82
CA ARG A 149 -4.81 -8.71 16.26
C ARG A 149 -4.04 -9.81 16.98
N LEU A 150 -3.98 -11.00 16.40
CA LEU A 150 -3.22 -12.13 16.95
C LEU A 150 -1.73 -11.78 17.07
N GLN A 151 -1.14 -11.18 16.04
CA GLN A 151 0.25 -10.72 16.09
C GLN A 151 0.47 -9.66 17.18
N GLN A 152 -0.42 -8.67 17.32
CA GLN A 152 -0.31 -7.66 18.38
C GLN A 152 -0.43 -8.26 19.77
N ASN A 153 -1.34 -9.21 19.98
CA ASN A 153 -1.52 -9.87 21.27
C ASN A 153 -0.32 -10.73 21.64
N LYS A 154 0.26 -11.45 20.67
CA LYS A 154 1.50 -12.20 20.85
C LYS A 154 2.67 -11.29 21.21
N LEU A 155 2.79 -10.13 20.56
CA LEU A 155 3.81 -9.11 20.87
C LEU A 155 3.63 -8.50 22.27
N ARG A 156 2.42 -8.50 22.83
CA ARG A 156 2.10 -8.03 24.19
C ARG A 156 2.32 -9.09 25.27
N GLY A 157 2.79 -10.29 24.92
CA GLY A 157 3.09 -11.35 25.88
C GLY A 157 1.86 -12.05 26.47
N LEU A 158 0.69 -11.89 25.86
CA LEU A 158 -0.51 -12.66 26.19
C LEU A 158 -0.36 -14.08 25.62
N SER A 159 -0.62 -15.11 26.42
CA SER A 159 -0.59 -16.50 25.95
C SER A 159 -1.69 -16.71 24.91
N VAL A 160 -1.32 -17.34 23.78
CA VAL A 160 -2.26 -17.62 22.70
C VAL A 160 -3.45 -18.44 23.25
N ASP A 161 -3.18 -19.40 24.12
CA ASP A 161 -4.17 -20.28 24.76
C ASP A 161 -5.27 -19.56 25.57
N ALA A 162 -5.04 -18.32 26.04
CA ALA A 162 -6.04 -17.58 26.80
C ALA A 162 -7.05 -16.83 25.92
N CYS A 163 -6.86 -16.85 24.59
CA CYS A 163 -7.64 -16.07 23.63
C CYS A 163 -8.14 -16.89 22.42
N ILE A 164 -7.89 -18.21 22.38
CA ILE A 164 -8.29 -19.08 21.27
C ILE A 164 -9.64 -19.73 21.58
N ASP A 165 -10.71 -19.31 20.89
CA ASP A 165 -11.78 -20.25 20.56
C ASP A 165 -11.27 -21.15 19.42
N SER A 166 -11.68 -22.41 19.40
CA SER A 166 -11.31 -23.39 18.36
C SER A 166 -11.65 -22.94 16.92
N SER A 167 -12.43 -21.87 16.77
CA SER A 167 -12.78 -21.18 15.53
C SER A 167 -11.76 -20.10 15.08
N ASP A 168 -10.77 -19.75 15.92
CA ASP A 168 -9.86 -18.61 15.73
C ASP A 168 -8.53 -18.94 15.00
N VAL A 169 -8.33 -20.18 14.57
CA VAL A 169 -7.10 -20.59 13.88
C VAL A 169 -7.34 -20.63 12.37
N ILE A 170 -6.98 -19.56 11.67
CA ILE A 170 -6.70 -19.62 10.23
C ILE A 170 -5.27 -19.14 10.02
N ASP A 171 -4.33 -20.08 10.01
CA ASP A 171 -2.95 -19.82 9.64
C ASP A 171 -2.86 -19.63 8.12
N VAL A 172 -2.67 -18.38 7.67
CA VAL A 172 -2.55 -18.03 6.25
C VAL A 172 -1.08 -18.11 5.78
N LYS A 173 -0.16 -18.65 6.58
CA LYS A 173 1.09 -19.19 6.00
C LYS A 173 0.78 -20.51 5.30
N ALA A 174 0.11 -20.40 4.16
CA ALA A 174 -0.03 -21.41 3.11
C ALA A 174 0.12 -22.87 3.58
N GLU A 175 -0.88 -23.38 4.29
CA GLU A 175 -1.28 -24.80 4.23
C GLU A 175 -2.76 -24.96 3.81
N VAL A 176 -3.43 -23.85 3.48
CA VAL A 176 -4.75 -23.88 2.84
C VAL A 176 -4.54 -23.67 1.35
N ASP A 177 -4.67 -24.75 0.60
CA ASP A 177 -4.64 -24.74 -0.85
C ASP A 177 -5.75 -23.79 -1.35
N ILE A 178 -5.39 -22.60 -1.81
CA ILE A 178 -6.35 -21.62 -2.36
C ILE A 178 -6.99 -22.13 -3.67
N SER A 179 -6.55 -23.29 -4.18
CA SER A 179 -7.18 -23.99 -5.32
C SER A 179 -8.66 -24.34 -5.08
N ILE A 180 -9.11 -24.53 -3.83
CA ILE A 180 -10.52 -24.87 -3.54
C ILE A 180 -11.50 -23.72 -3.82
N TYR A 181 -11.04 -22.47 -3.78
CA TYR A 181 -11.86 -21.27 -4.02
C TYR A 181 -11.52 -20.59 -5.35
N ASN A 182 -10.53 -21.09 -6.08
CA ASN A 182 -10.18 -20.59 -7.41
C ASN A 182 -10.50 -21.66 -8.45
N ARG A 183 -11.79 -21.83 -8.77
CA ARG A 183 -12.21 -22.64 -9.94
C ARG A 183 -12.05 -21.83 -11.24
N GLY A 184 -10.89 -21.19 -11.41
CA GLY A 184 -10.50 -20.63 -12.70
C GLY A 184 -10.24 -21.77 -13.68
N ASP A 185 -11.10 -21.87 -14.69
CA ASP A 185 -10.95 -22.58 -15.97
C ASP A 185 -9.90 -23.72 -16.01
N TYR A 186 -10.23 -24.86 -15.42
CA TYR A 186 -9.73 -26.14 -15.93
C TYR A 186 -10.84 -26.78 -16.75
N ALA A 187 -11.01 -26.31 -17.98
CA ALA A 187 -11.77 -26.97 -19.01
C ALA A 187 -10.82 -27.35 -20.16
N GLU A 188 -10.40 -28.61 -20.16
CA GLU A 188 -10.21 -29.42 -21.37
C GLU A 188 -10.99 -30.72 -21.19
#